data_AF-A0A1G7EQQ6-F1
#
_entry.id   AF-A0A1G7EQQ6-F1
#
_cell.length_a   1.000
_cell.length_b   1.000
_cell.length_c   1.000
_cell.angle_alpha   90.00
_cell.angle_beta   90.00
_cell.angle_gamma   90.00
#
_symmetry.space_group_name_H-M   'P 1'
#
loop_
_entity.id
_entity.type
_entity.pdbx_description
1 polymer ?
#
loop_
_entity_poly.entity_id
_entity_poly.type
_entity_poly.pdbx_seq_one_letter_code
_entity_poly.pdbx_strand_id
1 'polypeptide(L)'
;MTFVSRALLAASLVAVPVLACAESHNPADYPLRLHIFGRNQTTFYQNRQAEESKGEGRANLFENGEPRGIDFQFECDKRLQVSSGFETFPAKWKKPNQELVVLLPEFGKPGSYDTCRFKVEMKDFAYFMRDGRLGSEPTAAFKQWMVKHEYDPEHGKNTPVAAAPAAGVGSAPAGAAQP
;
A
#
# COMPACT_ATOMS: atom_id res chain seq x y z
N MET A 1 68.66 30.26 -19.35
CA MET A 1 68.07 28.90 -19.39
C MET A 1 67.04 28.83 -18.27
N THR A 2 65.76 28.83 -18.59
CA THR A 2 64.67 28.81 -17.61
C THR A 2 63.64 27.80 -18.13
N PHE A 3 63.58 26.63 -17.51
CA PHE A 3 62.64 25.57 -17.88
C PHE A 3 61.33 25.77 -17.12
N VAL A 4 60.25 26.03 -17.84
CA VAL A 4 58.88 26.06 -17.30
C VAL A 4 58.29 24.66 -17.47
N SER A 5 58.14 23.92 -16.38
CA SER A 5 57.43 22.64 -16.38
C SER A 5 55.93 22.86 -16.28
N ARG A 6 55.19 22.45 -17.31
CA ARG A 6 53.71 22.40 -17.33
C ARG A 6 53.26 21.14 -16.57
N ALA A 7 52.61 21.32 -15.43
CA ALA A 7 51.93 20.24 -14.74
C ALA A 7 50.58 19.93 -15.43
N LEU A 8 50.43 18.71 -15.91
CA LEU A 8 49.17 18.14 -16.39
C LEU A 8 48.33 17.69 -15.19
N LEU A 9 47.21 18.37 -14.94
CA LEU A 9 46.18 17.93 -14.00
C LEU A 9 45.32 16.86 -14.67
N ALA A 10 45.53 15.60 -14.29
CA ALA A 10 44.65 14.49 -14.63
C ALA A 10 43.43 14.51 -13.68
N ALA A 11 42.25 14.82 -14.21
CA ALA A 11 40.99 14.74 -13.47
C ALA A 11 40.52 13.27 -13.40
N SER A 12 40.68 12.64 -12.24
CA SER A 12 40.16 11.29 -11.98
C SER A 12 38.64 11.33 -11.77
N LEU A 13 37.88 10.80 -12.73
CA LEU A 13 36.46 10.49 -12.58
C LEU A 13 36.30 9.38 -11.53
N VAL A 14 35.84 9.73 -10.33
CA VAL A 14 35.44 8.77 -9.30
C VAL A 14 34.07 8.21 -9.70
N ALA A 15 34.06 7.01 -10.30
CA ALA A 15 32.84 6.25 -10.49
C ALA A 15 32.35 5.75 -9.11
N VAL A 16 31.29 6.37 -8.58
CA VAL A 16 30.62 5.86 -7.37
C VAL A 16 29.84 4.61 -7.78
N PRO A 17 30.17 3.41 -7.26
CA PRO A 17 29.42 2.21 -7.58
C PRO A 17 28.02 2.35 -6.95
N VAL A 18 26.99 2.34 -7.79
CA VAL A 18 25.61 2.20 -7.34
C VAL A 18 25.48 0.80 -6.77
N LEU A 19 25.58 0.65 -5.44
CA LEU A 19 25.22 -0.59 -4.76
C LEU A 19 23.74 -0.85 -5.03
N ALA A 20 23.47 -1.79 -5.94
CA ALA A 20 22.15 -2.40 -6.07
C ALA A 20 21.92 -3.28 -4.84
N CYS A 21 21.49 -2.67 -3.73
CA CYS A 21 21.04 -3.44 -2.58
C CYS A 21 19.82 -4.27 -3.00
N ALA A 22 19.95 -5.60 -2.86
CA ALA A 22 18.81 -6.49 -2.99
C ALA A 22 17.70 -6.06 -2.02
N GLU A 23 16.46 -6.15 -2.48
CA GLU A 23 15.30 -5.74 -1.71
C GLU A 23 15.10 -6.70 -0.53
N SER A 24 14.92 -6.18 0.69
CA SER A 24 14.70 -7.05 1.86
C SER A 24 13.38 -7.79 1.75
N HIS A 25 13.33 -9.05 2.22
CA HIS A 25 12.09 -9.82 2.35
C HIS A 25 11.56 -9.86 3.80
N ASN A 26 12.20 -9.14 4.72
CA ASN A 26 11.75 -9.05 6.11
C ASN A 26 10.65 -7.98 6.24
N PRO A 27 9.42 -8.33 6.68
CA PRO A 27 8.34 -7.36 6.86
C PRO A 27 8.67 -6.19 7.78
N ALA A 28 9.58 -6.36 8.74
CA ALA A 28 9.97 -5.29 9.66
C ALA A 28 10.66 -4.10 8.96
N ASP A 29 11.20 -4.30 7.75
CA ASP A 29 11.85 -3.25 6.97
C ASP A 29 10.85 -2.41 6.15
N TYR A 30 9.55 -2.69 6.29
CA TYR A 30 8.46 -2.10 5.51
C TYR A 30 7.45 -1.39 6.43
N PRO A 31 7.74 -0.15 6.85
CA PRO A 31 6.95 0.55 7.86
C PRO A 31 5.58 1.01 7.35
N LEU A 32 5.39 1.13 6.03
CA LEU A 32 4.15 1.61 5.45
C LEU A 32 3.16 0.47 5.25
N ARG A 33 1.88 0.81 5.15
CA ARG A 33 0.81 -0.17 4.86
C ARG A 33 0.05 0.23 3.61
N LEU A 34 -0.22 -0.75 2.75
CA LEU A 34 -0.93 -0.53 1.49
C LEU A 34 -2.19 -1.39 1.43
N HIS A 35 -3.35 -0.77 1.28
CA HIS A 35 -4.61 -1.46 1.03
C HIS A 35 -4.98 -1.39 -0.45
N ILE A 36 -4.96 -2.51 -1.16
CA ILE A 36 -5.23 -2.57 -2.61
C ILE A 36 -6.70 -2.92 -2.83
N PHE A 37 -7.49 -1.98 -3.34
CA PHE A 37 -8.93 -2.18 -3.57
C PHE A 37 -9.23 -2.94 -4.87
N GLY A 38 -8.51 -2.59 -5.93
CA GLY A 38 -8.79 -3.09 -7.26
C GLY A 38 -7.57 -2.99 -8.16
N ARG A 39 -7.54 -3.84 -9.18
CA ARG A 39 -6.48 -3.89 -10.18
C ARG A 39 -7.04 -4.35 -11.52
N ASN A 40 -6.50 -3.79 -12.59
CA ASN A 40 -6.61 -4.32 -13.94
C ASN A 40 -5.23 -4.81 -14.36
N GLN A 41 -5.12 -6.05 -14.82
CA GLN A 41 -3.82 -6.66 -15.06
C GLN A 41 -3.82 -7.67 -16.20
N THR A 42 -2.67 -7.77 -16.85
CA THR A 42 -2.33 -8.83 -17.80
C THR A 42 -1.31 -9.75 -17.13
N THR A 43 -1.54 -11.05 -17.19
CA THR A 43 -0.61 -12.08 -16.70
C THR A 43 -0.01 -12.82 -17.87
N PHE A 44 1.31 -12.83 -17.96
CA PHE A 44 2.06 -13.56 -18.96
C PHE A 44 2.42 -14.94 -18.42
N TYR A 45 2.25 -15.95 -19.27
CA TYR A 45 2.47 -17.34 -18.91
C TYR A 45 3.56 -17.95 -19.78
N GLN A 46 4.48 -18.66 -19.15
CA GLN A 46 5.46 -19.51 -19.83
C GLN A 46 5.32 -20.93 -19.26
N ASN A 47 5.24 -21.94 -20.14
CA ASN A 47 5.04 -23.34 -19.73
C ASN A 47 3.84 -23.55 -18.76
N ARG A 48 2.75 -22.78 -18.95
CA ARG A 48 1.56 -22.75 -18.08
C ARG A 48 1.78 -22.24 -16.65
N GLN A 49 2.95 -21.68 -16.36
CA GLN A 49 3.26 -21.00 -15.10
C GLN A 49 3.15 -19.49 -15.31
N ALA A 50 2.55 -18.78 -14.35
CA ALA A 50 2.54 -17.32 -14.37
C ALA A 50 3.96 -16.82 -14.05
N GLU A 51 4.57 -16.12 -14.99
CA GLU A 51 5.96 -15.63 -14.89
C GLU A 51 6.01 -14.13 -14.63
N GLU A 52 4.99 -13.40 -15.08
CA GLU A 52 4.97 -11.95 -14.97
C GLU A 52 3.53 -11.44 -14.97
N SER A 53 3.26 -10.40 -14.19
CA SER A 53 2.01 -9.65 -14.27
C SER A 53 2.26 -8.16 -14.25
N LYS A 54 1.61 -7.46 -15.18
CA LYS A 54 1.67 -6.00 -15.30
C LYS A 54 0.28 -5.45 -15.28
N GLY A 55 0.14 -4.23 -14.77
CA GLY A 55 -1.16 -3.59 -14.75
C GLY A 55 -1.17 -2.31 -13.95
N GLU A 56 -2.38 -1.91 -13.60
CA GLU A 56 -2.66 -0.71 -12.82
C GLU A 56 -3.75 -0.98 -11.79
N GLY A 57 -3.88 -0.10 -10.81
CA GLY A 57 -4.88 -0.25 -9.77
C GLY A 57 -5.02 0.96 -8.88
N ARG A 58 -5.84 0.79 -7.85
CA ARG A 58 -6.14 1.82 -6.85
C ARG A 58 -5.96 1.26 -5.45
N ALA A 59 -5.33 2.04 -4.60
CA ALA A 59 -5.01 1.65 -3.23
C ALA A 59 -5.05 2.85 -2.29
N ASN A 60 -5.10 2.58 -0.99
CA ASN A 60 -4.73 3.56 0.04
C ASN A 60 -3.38 3.20 0.62
N LEU A 61 -2.49 4.18 0.71
CA LEU A 61 -1.26 4.15 1.48
C LEU A 61 -1.52 4.76 2.87
N PHE A 62 -1.09 4.06 3.91
CA PHE A 62 -1.10 4.54 5.28
C PHE A 62 0.34 4.81 5.70
N GLU A 63 0.58 6.03 6.14
CA GLU A 63 1.88 6.51 6.58
C GLU A 63 1.67 7.52 7.72
N ASN A 64 2.16 7.19 8.92
CA ASN A 64 2.04 8.02 10.12
C ASN A 64 0.58 8.35 10.48
N GLY A 65 -0.34 7.40 10.30
CA GLY A 65 -1.77 7.56 10.58
C GLY A 65 -2.52 8.41 9.54
N GLU A 66 -1.89 8.76 8.42
CA GLU A 66 -2.50 9.51 7.33
C GLU A 66 -2.87 8.55 6.17
N PRO A 67 -4.17 8.38 5.87
CA PRO A 67 -4.62 7.61 4.71
C PRO A 67 -4.57 8.47 3.45
N ARG A 68 -3.83 8.04 2.44
CA ARG A 68 -3.74 8.72 1.14
C ARG A 68 -4.05 7.76 0.00
N GLY A 69 -4.99 8.13 -0.85
CA GLY A 69 -5.29 7.40 -2.08
C GLY A 69 -4.09 7.45 -3.02
N ILE A 70 -3.84 6.34 -3.70
CA ILE A 70 -2.88 6.25 -4.78
C ILE A 70 -3.51 5.52 -5.96
N ASP A 71 -3.20 6.01 -7.16
CA ASP A 71 -3.28 5.19 -8.37
C ASP A 71 -1.88 4.62 -8.60
N PHE A 72 -1.80 3.36 -9.00
CA PHE A 72 -0.51 2.72 -9.19
C PHE A 72 -0.44 1.91 -10.47
N GLN A 73 0.76 1.80 -11.02
CA GLN A 73 1.15 0.85 -12.05
C GLN A 73 2.17 -0.13 -11.45
N PHE A 74 2.13 -1.38 -11.88
CA PHE A 74 2.99 -2.41 -11.34
C PHE A 74 3.49 -3.39 -12.40
N GLU A 75 4.61 -4.02 -12.07
CA GLU A 75 5.24 -5.11 -12.80
C GLU A 75 5.81 -6.07 -11.75
N CYS A 76 5.12 -7.20 -11.56
CA CYS A 76 5.43 -8.20 -10.55
C CYS A 76 5.72 -9.56 -11.21
N ASP A 77 6.64 -10.35 -10.66
CA ASP A 77 6.98 -11.71 -11.14
C ASP A 77 5.81 -12.71 -10.97
N LYS A 78 4.83 -12.38 -10.14
CA LYS A 78 3.64 -13.20 -9.91
C LYS A 78 2.39 -12.35 -9.97
N ARG A 79 1.25 -13.03 -10.12
CA ARG A 79 -0.07 -12.41 -10.13
C ARG A 79 -0.27 -11.56 -8.87
N LEU A 80 -0.43 -10.25 -9.02
CA LEU A 80 -0.80 -9.38 -7.91
C LEU A 80 -2.16 -9.80 -7.32
N GLN A 81 -2.32 -9.68 -6.00
CA GLN A 81 -3.58 -9.86 -5.30
C GLN A 81 -4.10 -8.52 -4.76
N VAL A 82 -5.42 -8.38 -4.66
CA VAL A 82 -6.04 -7.28 -3.91
C VAL A 82 -6.04 -7.62 -2.43
N SER A 83 -6.16 -6.60 -1.58
CA SER A 83 -6.36 -6.80 -0.16
C SER A 83 -7.64 -7.57 0.12
N SER A 84 -7.61 -8.44 1.13
CA SER A 84 -8.80 -9.11 1.64
C SER A 84 -9.44 -8.24 2.74
N GLY A 85 -10.72 -7.90 2.61
CA GLY A 85 -11.44 -7.13 3.63
C GLY A 85 -10.77 -5.78 3.92
N PHE A 86 -10.12 -5.67 5.08
CA PHE A 86 -9.39 -4.48 5.56
C PHE A 86 -7.88 -4.75 5.75
N GLU A 87 -7.39 -5.90 5.28
CA GLU A 87 -5.98 -6.25 5.38
C GLU A 87 -5.10 -5.36 4.50
N THR A 88 -3.84 -5.24 4.89
CA THR A 88 -2.86 -4.41 4.20
C THR A 88 -1.57 -5.17 3.92
N PHE A 89 -0.89 -4.79 2.83
CA PHE A 89 0.44 -5.27 2.50
C PHE A 89 1.49 -4.34 3.12
N PRO A 90 2.60 -4.89 3.67
CA PRO A 90 3.75 -4.07 4.04
C PRO A 90 4.32 -3.39 2.80
N ALA A 91 4.68 -2.12 2.93
CA ALA A 91 5.28 -1.34 1.86
C ALA A 91 6.37 -0.40 2.40
N LYS A 92 7.21 0.10 1.50
CA LYS A 92 8.15 1.17 1.79
C LYS A 92 8.42 2.01 0.55
N TRP A 93 8.83 3.24 0.76
CA TRP A 93 9.31 4.09 -0.32
C TRP A 93 10.63 3.55 -0.88
N LYS A 94 10.65 3.32 -2.19
CA LYS A 94 11.89 3.30 -2.96
C LYS A 94 12.26 4.71 -3.40
N LYS A 95 11.26 5.47 -3.85
CA LYS A 95 11.35 6.89 -4.16
C LYS A 95 10.14 7.60 -3.55
N PRO A 96 10.33 8.53 -2.61
CA PRO A 96 9.21 9.18 -1.91
C PRO A 96 8.16 9.73 -2.87
N ASN A 97 6.90 9.39 -2.63
CA ASN A 97 5.72 9.81 -3.41
C ASN A 97 5.75 9.43 -4.91
N GLN A 98 6.60 8.49 -5.33
CA GLN A 98 6.73 8.12 -6.75
C GLN A 98 6.86 6.61 -6.96
N GLU A 99 7.63 5.92 -6.11
CA GLU A 99 7.83 4.47 -6.23
C GLU A 99 7.78 3.79 -4.87
N LEU A 100 6.93 2.78 -4.77
CA LEU A 100 6.85 1.88 -3.64
C LEU A 100 7.47 0.53 -3.97
N VAL A 101 8.02 -0.11 -2.95
CA VAL A 101 8.24 -1.55 -2.94
C VAL A 101 7.21 -2.12 -1.98
N VAL A 102 6.42 -3.07 -2.48
CA VAL A 102 5.37 -3.75 -1.73
C VAL A 102 5.79 -5.19 -1.49
N LEU A 103 5.63 -5.64 -0.26
CA LEU A 103 5.92 -7.00 0.15
C LEU A 103 4.64 -7.85 0.04
N LEU A 104 4.64 -8.81 -0.88
CA LEU A 104 3.49 -9.66 -1.21
C LEU A 104 3.72 -11.06 -0.67
N PRO A 105 2.73 -11.69 0.00
CA PRO A 105 2.87 -13.05 0.49
C PRO A 105 2.94 -14.05 -0.67
N GLU A 106 3.83 -15.03 -0.56
CA GLU A 106 3.89 -16.14 -1.51
C GLU A 106 2.77 -17.15 -1.25
N PHE A 107 1.98 -17.41 -2.29
CA PHE A 107 0.90 -18.39 -2.20
C PHE A 107 1.44 -19.80 -1.89
N GLY A 108 0.85 -20.43 -0.87
CA GLY A 108 1.24 -21.78 -0.43
C GLY A 108 2.51 -21.84 0.44
N LYS A 109 3.14 -20.70 0.75
CA LYS A 109 4.32 -20.63 1.62
C LYS A 109 4.13 -19.59 2.74
N PRO A 110 3.53 -19.98 3.87
CA PRO A 110 3.36 -19.08 5.01
C PRO A 110 4.68 -18.46 5.45
N GLY A 111 4.68 -17.14 5.65
CA GLY A 111 5.88 -16.39 6.09
C GLY A 111 6.92 -16.13 5.00
N SER A 112 6.70 -16.57 3.76
CA SER A 112 7.54 -16.20 2.61
C SER A 112 6.90 -15.05 1.85
N TYR A 113 7.75 -14.16 1.35
CA TYR A 113 7.34 -12.94 0.68
C TYR A 113 8.17 -12.69 -0.57
N ASP A 114 7.49 -12.20 -1.61
CA ASP A 114 8.09 -11.59 -2.78
C ASP A 114 7.97 -10.07 -2.71
N THR A 115 8.80 -9.36 -3.48
CA THR A 115 8.69 -7.91 -3.61
C THR A 115 8.13 -7.54 -4.97
N CYS A 116 7.29 -6.51 -5.01
CA CYS A 116 6.82 -5.93 -6.26
C CYS A 116 6.96 -4.42 -6.24
N ARG A 117 7.39 -3.85 -7.37
CA ARG A 117 7.62 -2.41 -7.51
C ARG A 117 6.39 -1.74 -8.10
N PHE A 118 5.92 -0.71 -7.43
CA PHE A 118 4.76 0.08 -7.85
C PHE A 118 5.22 1.49 -8.17
N LYS A 119 4.86 1.99 -9.35
CA LYS A 119 4.91 3.43 -9.66
C LYS A 119 3.59 4.04 -9.23
N VAL A 120 3.62 5.15 -8.53
CA VAL A 120 2.43 5.68 -7.86
C VAL A 120 2.17 7.14 -8.24
N GLU A 121 0.89 7.49 -8.29
CA GLU A 121 0.39 8.85 -8.34
C GLU A 121 -0.43 9.11 -7.06
N MET A 122 0.05 10.05 -6.24
CA MET A 122 -0.60 10.40 -4.98
C MET A 122 -1.87 11.21 -5.23
N LYS A 123 -2.93 10.94 -4.46
CA LYS A 123 -4.18 11.70 -4.44
C LYS A 123 -4.32 12.48 -3.14
N ASP A 124 -5.16 13.51 -3.17
CA ASP A 124 -5.53 14.36 -2.03
C ASP A 124 -6.78 13.85 -1.27
N PHE A 125 -7.27 12.68 -1.65
CA PHE A 125 -8.39 11.97 -1.03
C PHE A 125 -8.00 10.53 -0.70
N ALA A 126 -8.81 9.86 0.11
CA ALA A 126 -8.70 8.43 0.37
C ALA A 126 -9.82 7.68 -0.38
N TYR A 127 -9.52 6.47 -0.85
CA TYR A 127 -10.52 5.57 -1.40
C TYR A 127 -11.25 4.81 -0.29
N PHE A 128 -12.50 4.43 -0.53
CA PHE A 128 -13.25 3.53 0.35
C PHE A 128 -14.11 2.57 -0.45
N MET A 129 -14.42 1.40 0.12
CA MET A 129 -15.40 0.47 -0.43
C MET A 129 -16.69 0.55 0.37
N ARG A 130 -17.82 0.80 -0.32
CA ARG A 130 -19.16 0.76 0.26
C ARG A 130 -20.09 0.05 -0.72
N ASP A 131 -20.83 -0.94 -0.23
CA ASP A 131 -21.76 -1.73 -1.04
C ASP A 131 -21.12 -2.31 -2.32
N GLY A 132 -19.86 -2.76 -2.20
CA GLY A 132 -19.10 -3.33 -3.34
C GLY A 132 -18.64 -2.30 -4.37
N ARG A 133 -18.82 -0.99 -4.12
CA ARG A 133 -18.40 0.09 -5.01
C ARG A 133 -17.26 0.89 -4.41
N LEU A 134 -16.28 1.21 -5.25
CA LEU A 134 -15.17 2.07 -4.89
C LEU A 134 -15.63 3.53 -4.98
N GLY A 135 -15.57 4.23 -3.86
CA GLY A 135 -15.76 5.67 -3.75
C GLY A 135 -14.48 6.37 -3.30
N SER A 136 -14.53 7.69 -3.22
CA SER A 136 -13.49 8.51 -2.62
C SER A 136 -14.10 9.53 -1.66
N GLU A 137 -13.34 9.88 -0.64
CA GLU A 137 -13.70 10.91 0.33
C GLU A 137 -12.46 11.68 0.81
N PRO A 138 -12.61 12.89 1.35
CA PRO A 138 -11.47 13.64 1.87
C PRO A 138 -10.68 12.84 2.90
N THR A 139 -9.35 12.92 2.87
CA THR A 139 -8.46 12.22 3.81
C THR A 139 -8.86 12.42 5.27
N ALA A 140 -9.27 13.64 5.64
CA ALA A 140 -9.73 13.95 6.99
C ALA A 140 -11.00 13.18 7.39
N ALA A 141 -11.95 12.99 6.48
CA ALA A 141 -13.18 12.24 6.73
C ALA A 141 -12.87 10.74 6.92
N PHE A 142 -12.01 10.17 6.07
CA PHE A 142 -11.58 8.79 6.22
C PHE A 142 -10.83 8.59 7.54
N LYS A 143 -9.92 9.51 7.91
CA LYS A 143 -9.20 9.46 9.18
C LYS A 143 -10.15 9.50 10.39
N GLN A 144 -11.20 10.31 10.35
CA GLN A 144 -12.24 10.30 11.40
C GLN A 144 -12.95 8.95 11.47
N TRP A 145 -13.27 8.36 10.32
CA TRP A 145 -13.82 7.00 10.27
C TRP A 145 -12.84 5.98 10.87
N MET A 146 -11.55 6.05 10.55
CA MET A 146 -10.52 5.15 11.10
C MET A 146 -10.48 5.21 12.63
N VAL A 147 -10.40 6.42 13.19
CA VAL A 147 -10.39 6.62 14.65
C VAL A 147 -11.66 6.08 15.30
N LYS A 148 -12.83 6.38 14.72
CA LYS A 148 -14.12 5.94 15.25
C LYS A 148 -14.25 4.41 15.30
N HIS A 149 -13.63 3.70 14.37
CA HIS A 149 -13.70 2.24 14.28
C HIS A 149 -12.42 1.55 14.78
N GLU A 150 -11.54 2.29 15.45
CA GLU A 150 -10.24 1.81 15.92
C GLU A 150 -9.40 1.09 14.84
N TYR A 151 -9.57 1.50 13.58
CA TYR A 151 -8.86 0.93 12.46
C TYR A 151 -7.49 1.61 12.30
N ASP A 152 -6.44 0.82 12.48
CA ASP A 152 -5.06 1.27 12.48
C ASP A 152 -4.15 0.16 11.90
N PRO A 153 -4.03 0.11 10.56
CA PRO A 153 -3.28 -0.96 9.90
C PRO A 153 -1.77 -0.90 10.18
N GLU A 154 -1.23 0.26 10.56
CA GLU A 154 0.19 0.44 10.90
C GLU A 154 0.53 -0.23 12.24
N HIS A 155 -0.44 -0.29 13.16
CA HIS A 155 -0.29 -0.95 14.47
C HIS A 155 -1.04 -2.29 14.57
N GLY A 156 -1.31 -2.94 13.43
CA GLY A 156 -1.88 -4.29 13.37
C GLY A 156 -3.39 -4.38 13.61
N LYS A 157 -4.09 -3.25 13.79
CA LYS A 157 -5.56 -3.21 13.89
C LYS A 157 -6.18 -3.22 12.49
N ASN A 158 -6.04 -4.34 11.80
CA ASN A 158 -6.48 -4.54 10.41
C ASN A 158 -7.98 -4.86 10.27
N THR A 159 -8.78 -4.75 11.32
CA THR A 159 -10.23 -4.98 11.28
C THR A 159 -10.93 -3.87 12.05
N PRO A 160 -11.78 -3.06 11.40
CA PRO A 160 -12.53 -2.03 12.08
C PRO A 160 -13.52 -2.67 13.08
N VAL A 161 -13.55 -2.14 14.30
CA VAL A 161 -14.55 -2.52 15.30
C VAL A 161 -15.90 -2.01 14.83
N ALA A 162 -16.93 -2.87 14.84
CA ALA A 162 -18.29 -2.45 14.53
C ALA A 162 -18.68 -1.33 15.50
N ALA A 163 -19.18 -0.21 14.96
CA ALA A 163 -19.72 0.85 15.81
C ALA A 163 -20.80 0.24 16.71
N ALA A 164 -20.68 0.43 18.04
CA ALA A 164 -21.70 -0.03 18.97
C ALA A 164 -23.08 0.44 18.47
N PRO A 165 -24.12 -0.41 18.47
CA PRO A 165 -25.45 0.03 18.11
C PRO A 165 -25.78 1.21 19.01
N ALA A 166 -26.16 2.34 18.41
CA ALA A 166 -26.65 3.48 19.17
C ALA A 166 -27.71 2.95 20.13
N ALA A 167 -27.56 3.20 21.43
CA ALA A 167 -28.49 2.77 22.46
C ALA A 167 -29.88 3.27 22.06
N GLY A 168 -30.66 2.38 21.44
CA GLY A 168 -31.99 2.65 20.98
C GLY A 168 -32.85 2.97 22.18
N VAL A 169 -33.39 4.18 22.16
CA VAL A 169 -34.43 4.69 23.04
C VAL A 169 -35.42 3.57 23.37
N GLY A 170 -35.59 3.33 24.68
CA GLY A 170 -36.40 2.24 25.21
C GLY A 170 -37.78 2.18 24.57
N SER A 171 -38.14 1.01 24.08
CA SER A 171 -39.51 0.64 23.80
C SER A 171 -40.31 0.72 25.10
N ALA A 172 -41.12 1.77 25.24
CA ALA A 172 -42.15 1.86 26.26
C ALA A 172 -43.14 0.69 26.09
N PRO A 173 -43.64 0.08 27.18
CA PRO A 173 -44.55 -1.04 27.10
C PRO A 173 -45.91 -0.58 26.54
N ALA A 174 -46.39 -1.28 25.53
CA ALA A 174 -47.73 -1.07 24.99
C ALA A 174 -48.77 -1.37 26.07
N GLY A 175 -49.45 -0.31 26.52
CA GLY A 175 -50.59 -0.38 27.42
C GLY A 175 -51.78 -1.06 26.74
N ALA A 176 -52.43 -1.93 27.51
CA ALA A 176 -53.71 -2.54 27.18
C ALA A 176 -54.83 -1.50 27.04
N ALA A 177 -55.75 -1.73 26.10
CA ALA A 177 -57.17 -1.40 26.26
C ALA A 177 -58.03 -2.10 25.18
N GLN A 178 -58.87 -3.03 25.62
CA GLN A 178 -60.09 -3.45 24.95
C GLN A 178 -61.13 -2.30 24.99
N PRO A 179 -62.15 -2.30 24.11
CA PRO A 179 -63.34 -3.11 24.38
C PRO A 179 -63.64 -4.16 23.30
#